data_AF-A0A958GQ47-F1
#
_entry.id   AF-A0A958GQ47-F1
#
_cell.length_a   1.000
_cell.length_b   1.000
_cell.length_c   1.000
_cell.angle_alpha   90.00
_cell.angle_beta   90.00
_cell.angle_gamma   90.00
#
_symmetry.space_group_name_H-M   'P 1'
#
loop_
_entity.id
_entity.type
_entity.pdbx_description
1 polymer ?
#
loop_
_entity_poly.entity_id
_entity_poly.type
_entity_poly.pdbx_seq_one_letter_code
_entity_poly.pdbx_strand_id
1 'polypeptide(L)'
;MSLTWYKFGTHLGEYRVDEVSSAERSKNPYAQVAAAVGEKRTPATTLRQIMTSPVLSMRRGTTMHDAFAFIRQHRLRHVPVMHDNKLVGVVSERDLLREASRQNENFLDWVSGAESRGRRLEEFMTTKLLTGLPSTLIRDAARAMITERIGCLPVLDEKQRLVGILTRTDVLRAIVAQAPLELWI
;
A
#
# COMPACT_ATOMS: atom_id res chain seq x y z
N MET A 1 -4.23 -7.74 47.27
CA MET A 1 -5.20 -7.22 46.29
C MET A 1 -5.19 -8.15 45.08
N SER A 2 -6.17 -9.06 45.02
CA SER A 2 -6.24 -10.12 44.01
C SER A 2 -7.10 -9.65 42.83
N LEU A 3 -6.55 -9.63 41.62
CA LEU A 3 -7.26 -9.36 40.38
C LEU A 3 -7.57 -10.69 39.69
N THR A 4 -8.87 -11.00 39.62
CA THR A 4 -9.44 -12.20 39.01
C THR A 4 -9.78 -11.94 37.54
N TRP A 5 -9.43 -12.89 36.68
CA TRP A 5 -9.67 -12.95 35.24
C TRP A 5 -11.16 -12.93 34.87
N TYR A 6 -11.52 -12.30 33.73
CA TYR A 6 -12.85 -12.41 33.12
C TYR A 6 -12.82 -13.16 31.78
N LYS A 7 -13.76 -14.12 31.67
CA LYS A 7 -13.95 -15.13 30.62
C LYS A 7 -14.53 -14.54 29.32
N PHE A 8 -14.07 -15.08 28.19
CA PHE A 8 -14.76 -14.99 26.89
C PHE A 8 -16.02 -15.87 26.90
N GLY A 9 -17.16 -15.29 26.51
CA GLY A 9 -18.42 -15.99 26.27
C GLY A 9 -18.72 -16.12 24.77
N THR A 10 -18.94 -17.35 24.33
CA THR A 10 -19.37 -17.74 22.98
C THR A 10 -20.88 -17.59 22.83
N HIS A 11 -21.35 -16.80 21.85
CA HIS A 11 -22.68 -16.97 21.24
C HIS A 11 -22.60 -16.62 19.76
N LEU A 12 -22.46 -17.66 18.92
CA LEU A 12 -22.75 -17.60 17.49
C LEU A 12 -24.28 -17.68 17.35
N GLY A 13 -24.93 -16.54 17.12
CA GLY A 13 -26.32 -16.46 16.68
C GLY A 13 -26.39 -16.54 15.16
N GLU A 14 -27.17 -17.49 14.64
CA GLU A 14 -27.48 -17.65 13.22
C GLU A 14 -28.16 -16.38 12.68
N TYR A 15 -27.53 -15.72 11.70
CA TYR A 15 -28.10 -14.55 11.03
C TYR A 15 -29.02 -15.03 9.89
N ARG A 16 -30.33 -14.88 10.07
CA ARG A 16 -31.34 -15.19 9.06
C ARG A 16 -31.51 -13.98 8.13
N VAL A 17 -31.23 -14.18 6.84
CA VAL A 17 -31.16 -13.14 5.80
C VAL A 17 -32.55 -12.88 5.19
N ASP A 18 -33.58 -12.61 5.99
CA ASP A 18 -34.90 -12.29 5.43
C ASP A 18 -35.62 -11.29 6.34
N GLU A 19 -35.32 -10.00 6.14
CA GLU A 19 -36.18 -8.81 6.38
C GLU A 19 -35.28 -7.58 6.55
N VAL A 20 -34.86 -6.98 5.42
CA VAL A 20 -34.35 -5.61 5.42
C VAL A 20 -35.17 -4.83 4.42
N SER A 21 -35.91 -3.84 4.93
CA SER A 21 -36.77 -2.94 4.18
C SER A 21 -36.00 -2.27 3.03
N SER A 22 -36.69 -2.08 1.91
CA SER A 22 -36.15 -1.50 0.66
C SER A 22 -35.50 -0.11 0.84
N ALA A 23 -35.80 0.61 1.93
CA ALA A 23 -35.18 1.88 2.27
C ALA A 23 -33.78 1.76 2.91
N GLU A 24 -33.46 0.65 3.59
CA GLU A 24 -32.18 0.45 4.30
C GLU A 24 -31.06 -0.09 3.40
N ARG A 25 -31.40 -0.68 2.25
CA ARG A 25 -30.41 -1.10 1.23
C ARG A 25 -29.59 0.07 0.67
N SER A 26 -30.04 1.31 0.83
CA SER A 26 -29.42 2.51 0.25
C SER A 26 -28.27 3.12 1.10
N LYS A 27 -28.06 2.69 2.36
CA LYS A 27 -27.05 3.29 3.25
C LYS A 27 -25.93 2.38 3.74
N ASN A 28 -25.96 1.09 3.44
CA ASN A 28 -24.91 0.17 3.88
C ASN A 28 -23.94 -0.18 2.73
N PRO A 29 -22.72 0.43 2.68
CA PRO A 29 -21.72 0.08 1.66
C PRO A 29 -21.28 -1.39 1.75
N TYR A 30 -21.49 -2.06 2.89
CA TYR A 30 -21.17 -3.48 3.06
C TYR A 30 -22.19 -4.42 2.42
N ALA A 31 -23.44 -3.99 2.22
CA ALA A 31 -24.49 -4.83 1.60
C ALA A 31 -24.18 -5.11 0.11
N GLN A 32 -23.54 -4.16 -0.57
CA GLN A 32 -23.14 -4.29 -1.97
C GLN A 32 -21.87 -5.15 -2.15
N VAL A 33 -20.97 -5.16 -1.15
CA VAL A 33 -19.73 -5.95 -1.16
C VAL A 33 -20.01 -7.43 -0.95
N ALA A 34 -20.96 -7.78 -0.06
CA ALA A 34 -21.33 -9.17 0.21
C ALA A 34 -21.92 -9.89 -1.02
N ALA A 35 -22.62 -9.16 -1.89
CA ALA A 35 -23.28 -9.72 -3.07
C ALA A 35 -22.34 -10.08 -4.24
N ALA A 36 -21.09 -9.60 -4.23
CA ALA A 36 -20.12 -9.81 -5.31
C ALA A 36 -19.22 -11.06 -5.14
N VAL A 37 -19.46 -11.86 -4.10
CA VAL A 37 -18.59 -12.99 -3.72
C VAL A 37 -19.11 -14.29 -4.36
N GLY A 38 -18.93 -14.44 -5.68
CA GLY A 38 -19.56 -15.54 -6.45
C GLY A 38 -18.64 -16.49 -7.24
N GLU A 39 -17.33 -16.25 -7.32
CA GLU A 39 -16.44 -17.06 -8.19
C GLU A 39 -15.47 -17.95 -7.40
N LYS A 40 -15.19 -19.15 -7.95
CA LYS A 40 -14.12 -20.04 -7.46
C LYS A 40 -12.80 -19.27 -7.45
N ARG A 41 -12.30 -18.93 -6.27
CA ARG A 41 -11.06 -18.16 -6.17
C ARG A 41 -9.90 -19.09 -5.81
N THR A 42 -8.80 -18.97 -6.52
CA THR A 42 -7.52 -19.61 -6.17
C THR A 42 -6.86 -18.79 -5.06
N PRO A 43 -6.31 -19.41 -4.00
CA PRO A 43 -5.61 -18.66 -2.97
C PRO A 43 -4.37 -17.93 -3.51
N ALA A 44 -4.20 -16.68 -3.09
CA ALA A 44 -2.96 -15.94 -3.28
C ALA A 44 -1.96 -16.35 -2.19
N THR A 45 -0.73 -16.66 -2.58
CA THR A 45 0.34 -17.08 -1.66
C THR A 45 1.56 -16.17 -1.76
N THR A 46 1.92 -15.72 -2.97
CA THR A 46 3.17 -15.02 -3.26
C THR A 46 2.97 -13.60 -3.78
N LEU A 47 4.00 -12.76 -3.66
CA LEU A 47 3.95 -11.38 -4.14
C LEU A 47 3.63 -11.29 -5.63
N ARG A 48 4.14 -12.21 -6.46
CA ARG A 48 3.86 -12.24 -7.90
C ARG A 48 2.37 -12.19 -8.22
N GLN A 49 1.53 -12.78 -7.38
CA GLN A 49 0.09 -12.88 -7.63
C GLN A 49 -0.68 -11.61 -7.28
N ILE A 50 -0.10 -10.71 -6.49
CA ILE A 50 -0.83 -9.54 -5.94
C ILE A 50 -0.08 -8.21 -6.10
N MET A 51 1.21 -8.22 -6.43
CA MET A 51 1.98 -6.99 -6.63
C MET A 51 1.46 -6.21 -7.84
N THR A 52 1.58 -4.90 -7.78
CA THR A 52 1.34 -4.05 -8.95
C THR A 52 2.53 -4.17 -9.91
N SER A 53 2.23 -4.50 -11.17
CA SER A 53 3.18 -4.58 -12.28
C SER A 53 2.47 -4.23 -13.60
N PRO A 54 3.09 -3.47 -14.54
CA PRO A 54 4.41 -2.85 -14.43
C PRO A 54 4.43 -1.73 -13.39
N VAL A 55 5.60 -1.52 -12.76
CA VAL A 55 5.76 -0.52 -11.70
C VAL A 55 6.24 0.80 -12.28
N LEU A 56 5.51 1.86 -11.94
CA LEU A 56 5.92 3.24 -12.23
C LEU A 56 7.04 3.65 -11.27
N SER A 57 8.08 4.29 -11.80
CA SER A 57 9.25 4.73 -11.04
C SER A 57 9.75 6.09 -11.50
N MET A 58 10.55 6.75 -10.67
CA MET A 58 11.16 8.05 -10.96
C MET A 58 12.67 7.97 -10.87
N ARG A 59 13.39 8.95 -11.44
CA ARG A 59 14.85 9.03 -11.33
C ARG A 59 15.25 9.72 -10.03
N ARG A 60 16.41 9.38 -9.45
CA ARG A 60 16.96 10.05 -8.25
C ARG A 60 17.07 11.56 -8.37
N GLY A 61 17.33 12.07 -9.57
CA GLY A 61 17.42 13.50 -9.85
C GLY A 61 16.08 14.20 -10.11
N THR A 62 14.95 13.49 -10.06
CA THR A 62 13.62 14.11 -10.25
C THR A 62 13.41 15.18 -9.18
N THR A 63 12.85 16.33 -9.56
CA THR A 63 12.58 17.40 -8.59
C THR A 63 11.41 17.02 -7.69
N MET A 64 11.36 17.61 -6.51
CA MET A 64 10.26 17.41 -5.57
C MET A 64 8.90 17.83 -6.17
N HIS A 65 8.88 18.93 -6.92
CA HIS A 65 7.69 19.41 -7.65
C HIS A 65 7.18 18.37 -8.66
N ASP A 66 8.08 17.89 -9.54
CA ASP A 66 7.70 16.92 -10.57
C ASP A 66 7.28 15.58 -9.95
N ALA A 67 7.93 15.19 -8.85
CA ALA A 67 7.55 14.00 -8.11
C ALA A 67 6.14 14.10 -7.52
N PHE A 68 5.74 15.26 -7.02
CA PHE A 68 4.39 15.47 -6.53
C PHE A 68 3.36 15.43 -7.65
N ALA A 69 3.62 16.15 -8.75
CA ALA A 69 2.76 16.14 -9.93
C ALA A 69 2.56 14.70 -10.45
N PHE A 70 3.65 13.93 -10.55
CA PHE A 70 3.63 12.53 -10.94
C PHE A 70 2.76 11.67 -10.01
N ILE A 71 2.96 11.79 -8.69
CA ILE A 71 2.19 11.03 -7.68
C ILE A 71 0.69 11.33 -7.80
N ARG A 72 0.29 12.60 -7.95
CA ARG A 72 -1.12 12.98 -8.08
C ARG A 72 -1.73 12.49 -9.38
N GLN A 73 -1.03 12.71 -10.50
CA GLN A 73 -1.50 12.34 -11.84
C GLN A 73 -1.78 10.84 -11.92
N HIS A 74 -0.89 10.02 -11.34
CA HIS A 74 -1.02 8.57 -11.35
C HIS A 74 -1.75 8.00 -10.13
N ARG A 75 -2.24 8.85 -9.21
CA ARG A 75 -2.93 8.47 -7.96
C ARG A 75 -2.12 7.47 -7.14
N LEU A 76 -0.81 7.65 -7.10
CA LEU A 76 0.12 6.80 -6.36
C LEU A 76 0.27 7.34 -4.94
N ARG A 77 0.84 6.52 -4.06
CA ARG A 77 1.25 6.97 -2.70
C ARG A 77 2.71 6.71 -2.39
N HIS A 78 3.32 5.78 -3.12
CA HIS A 78 4.72 5.41 -2.99
C HIS A 78 5.25 5.18 -4.40
N VAL A 79 6.46 5.63 -4.66
CA VAL A 79 7.11 5.50 -5.97
C VAL A 79 8.56 5.09 -5.75
N PRO A 80 9.00 3.96 -6.34
CA PRO A 80 10.40 3.58 -6.41
C PRO A 80 11.24 4.63 -7.13
N VAL A 81 12.45 4.87 -6.62
CA VAL A 81 13.42 5.80 -7.17
C VAL A 81 14.61 5.03 -7.71
N MET A 82 14.95 5.28 -8.97
CA MET A 82 15.93 4.53 -9.74
C MET A 82 17.15 5.37 -10.12
N HIS A 83 18.30 4.70 -10.23
CA HIS A 83 19.54 5.23 -10.82
C HIS A 83 20.27 4.09 -11.52
N ASP A 84 20.61 4.28 -12.79
CA ASP A 84 21.37 3.30 -13.58
C ASP A 84 20.78 1.88 -13.51
N ASN A 85 19.45 1.79 -13.67
CA ASN A 85 18.63 0.59 -13.56
C ASN A 85 18.61 -0.10 -12.18
N LYS A 86 19.17 0.54 -11.15
CA LYS A 86 19.13 0.06 -9.77
C LYS A 86 18.08 0.82 -8.97
N LEU A 87 17.39 0.10 -8.10
CA LEU A 87 16.56 0.71 -7.07
C LEU A 87 17.47 1.35 -6.02
N VAL A 88 17.34 2.67 -5.82
CA VAL A 88 18.16 3.44 -4.89
C VAL A 88 17.37 4.11 -3.78
N GLY A 89 16.05 4.17 -3.92
CA GLY A 89 15.19 4.72 -2.88
C GLY A 89 13.71 4.48 -3.13
N VAL A 90 12.91 4.93 -2.17
CA VAL A 90 11.46 5.06 -2.32
C VAL A 90 11.08 6.44 -1.81
N VAL A 91 10.15 7.09 -2.50
CA VAL A 91 9.50 8.31 -2.01
C VAL A 91 8.00 8.06 -1.85
N SER A 92 7.43 8.52 -0.75
CA SER A 92 5.99 8.54 -0.53
C SER A 92 5.41 9.95 -0.61
N GLU A 93 4.11 10.05 -0.87
CA GLU A 93 3.37 11.31 -0.77
C GLU A 93 3.58 11.97 0.61
N ARG A 94 3.66 11.16 1.67
CA ARG A 94 3.95 11.63 3.02
C ARG A 94 5.35 12.23 3.14
N ASP A 95 6.35 11.66 2.47
CA ASP A 95 7.71 12.20 2.50
C ASP A 95 7.76 13.57 1.81
N LEU A 96 7.06 13.71 0.68
CA LEU A 96 6.93 14.99 0.00
C LEU A 96 6.23 16.03 0.88
N LEU A 97 5.10 15.69 1.51
CA LEU A 97 4.37 16.61 2.40
C LEU A 97 5.20 17.00 3.63
N ARG A 98 5.93 16.04 4.21
CA ARG A 98 6.85 16.29 5.31
C ARG A 98 7.96 17.24 4.89
N GLU A 99 8.53 17.04 3.71
CA GLU A 99 9.61 17.89 3.23
C GLU A 99 9.14 19.32 2.91
N ALA A 100 7.94 19.47 2.35
CA ALA A 100 7.35 20.79 2.08
C ALA A 100 7.16 21.57 3.39
N SER A 101 6.68 20.86 4.43
CA SER A 101 6.52 21.45 5.77
C SER A 101 7.85 21.87 6.40
N ARG A 102 8.95 21.16 6.12
CA ARG A 102 10.29 21.50 6.64
C ARG A 102 10.88 22.75 6.01
N GLN A 103 10.55 23.03 4.74
CA GLN A 103 11.02 24.23 4.04
C GLN A 103 10.21 25.48 4.37
N ASN A 104 9.17 25.36 5.22
CA ASN A 104 8.21 26.43 5.48
C ASN A 104 7.57 26.96 4.18
N GLU A 105 7.54 26.13 3.13
CA GLU A 105 6.85 26.42 1.88
C GLU A 105 5.35 26.36 2.16
N ASN A 106 4.63 27.42 1.79
CA ASN A 106 3.17 27.34 1.84
C ASN A 106 2.70 26.36 0.76
N PHE A 107 1.64 25.60 1.06
CA PHE A 107 1.08 24.61 0.13
C PHE A 107 0.78 25.19 -1.26
N LEU A 108 0.42 26.47 -1.36
CA LEU A 108 0.18 27.17 -2.62
C LEU A 108 1.45 27.37 -3.46
N ASP A 109 2.60 27.65 -2.84
CA ASP A 109 3.88 27.85 -3.54
C ASP A 109 4.40 26.53 -4.12
N TRP A 110 4.13 25.45 -3.39
CA TRP A 110 4.45 24.09 -3.81
C TRP A 110 3.55 23.57 -4.95
N VAL A 111 2.25 23.89 -4.92
CA VAL A 111 1.32 23.55 -6.01
C VAL A 111 1.57 24.40 -7.26
N SER A 112 2.02 25.65 -7.10
CA SER A 112 2.32 26.56 -8.21
C SER A 112 3.73 26.38 -8.79
N GLY A 113 4.61 25.64 -8.10
CA GLY A 113 6.00 25.43 -8.52
C GLY A 113 6.85 26.70 -8.48
N ALA A 114 6.45 27.70 -7.66
CA ALA A 114 7.12 28.99 -7.57
C ALA A 114 8.52 28.89 -6.93
N GLU A 115 8.70 28.01 -5.93
CA GLU A 115 9.98 27.87 -5.19
C GLU A 115 10.54 26.43 -5.12
N SER A 116 9.75 25.39 -5.37
CA SER A 116 10.14 23.98 -5.17
C SER A 116 11.02 23.35 -6.27
N ARG A 117 11.70 24.17 -7.10
CA ARG A 117 12.41 23.69 -8.30
C ARG A 117 13.79 23.07 -8.05
N GLY A 118 14.41 23.37 -6.91
CA GLY A 118 15.80 22.98 -6.65
C GLY A 118 15.97 21.56 -6.10
N ARG A 119 15.08 21.14 -5.19
CA ARG A 119 15.32 19.94 -4.38
C ARG A 119 14.98 18.65 -5.12
N ARG A 120 15.90 17.70 -5.10
CA ARG A 120 15.80 16.41 -5.81
C ARG A 120 15.46 15.29 -4.85
N LEU A 121 14.86 14.22 -5.39
CA LEU A 121 14.48 13.05 -4.61
C LEU A 121 15.66 12.43 -3.85
N GLU A 122 16.86 12.42 -4.43
CA GLU A 122 18.07 11.89 -3.80
C GLU A 122 18.42 12.52 -2.45
N GLU A 123 17.97 13.75 -2.19
CA GLU A 123 18.28 14.50 -0.99
C GLU A 123 17.40 14.10 0.22
N PHE A 124 16.28 13.40 0.00
CA PHE A 124 15.34 13.07 1.07
C PHE A 124 14.61 11.72 0.91
N MET A 125 14.82 10.99 -0.18
CA MET A 125 14.23 9.67 -0.38
C MET A 125 14.64 8.70 0.74
N THR A 126 13.78 7.72 1.02
CA THR A 126 14.13 6.63 1.94
C THR A 126 15.10 5.68 1.24
N THR A 127 16.31 5.55 1.78
CA THR A 127 17.39 4.70 1.24
C THR A 127 17.55 3.37 1.96
N LYS A 128 17.01 3.22 3.18
CA LYS A 128 16.91 1.91 3.86
C LYS A 128 15.75 1.13 3.25
N LEU A 129 16.06 0.34 2.22
CA LEU A 129 15.08 -0.38 1.43
C LEU A 129 14.84 -1.78 2.00
N LEU A 130 13.57 -2.06 2.27
CA LEU A 130 13.09 -3.43 2.42
C LEU A 130 12.46 -3.84 1.10
N THR A 131 12.86 -5.00 0.59
CA THR A 131 12.43 -5.50 -0.72
C THR A 131 11.97 -6.95 -0.60
N GLY A 132 11.06 -7.36 -1.49
CA GLY A 132 10.65 -8.76 -1.65
C GLY A 132 11.12 -9.34 -2.98
N LEU A 133 11.03 -10.66 -3.10
CA LEU A 133 11.12 -11.39 -4.36
C LEU A 133 9.70 -11.70 -4.86
N PRO A 134 9.50 -12.01 -6.16
CA PRO A 134 8.20 -12.46 -6.66
C PRO A 134 7.67 -13.70 -5.93
N SER A 135 8.58 -14.56 -5.44
CA SER A 135 8.27 -15.77 -4.67
C SER A 135 8.05 -15.51 -3.17
N THR A 136 8.35 -14.32 -2.65
CA THR A 136 8.13 -13.99 -1.24
C THR A 136 6.67 -14.19 -0.88
N LEU A 137 6.42 -14.80 0.28
CA LEU A 137 5.07 -15.04 0.77
C LEU A 137 4.39 -13.72 1.14
N ILE A 138 3.11 -13.60 0.78
CA ILE A 138 2.29 -12.42 1.09
C ILE A 138 2.28 -12.15 2.60
N ARG A 139 2.24 -13.22 3.41
CA ARG A 139 2.26 -13.13 4.87
C ARG A 139 3.56 -12.51 5.39
N ASP A 140 4.71 -12.95 4.88
CA ASP A 140 6.01 -12.45 5.33
C ASP A 140 6.17 -10.98 4.97
N ALA A 141 5.74 -10.61 3.75
CA ALA A 141 5.68 -9.22 3.33
C ALA A 141 4.73 -8.39 4.22
N ALA A 142 3.51 -8.89 4.50
CA ALA A 142 2.56 -8.20 5.36
C ALA A 142 3.10 -8.02 6.80
N ARG A 143 3.76 -9.06 7.34
CA ARG A 143 4.44 -9.00 8.64
C ARG A 143 5.53 -7.95 8.64
N ALA A 144 6.40 -7.94 7.62
CA ALA A 144 7.45 -6.93 7.49
C ALA A 144 6.84 -5.52 7.40
N MET A 145 5.75 -5.32 6.64
CA MET A 145 5.06 -4.03 6.53
C MET A 145 4.53 -3.51 7.87
N ILE A 146 4.03 -4.41 8.73
CA ILE A 146 3.54 -4.07 10.07
C ILE A 146 4.70 -3.79 11.01
N THR A 147 5.66 -4.71 11.11
CA THR A 147 6.79 -4.63 12.05
C THR A 147 7.68 -3.41 11.76
N GLU A 148 8.01 -3.20 10.48
CA GLU A 148 8.90 -2.13 10.03
C GLU A 148 8.15 -0.83 9.74
N ARG A 149 6.81 -0.83 9.90
CA ARG A 149 5.92 0.31 9.68
C ARG A 149 6.02 0.94 8.29
N ILE A 150 6.34 0.14 7.28
CA ILE A 150 6.45 0.57 5.88
C ILE A 150 5.12 0.45 5.12
N GLY A 151 4.89 1.35 4.17
CA GLY A 151 3.65 1.40 3.38
C GLY A 151 3.67 0.66 2.05
N CYS A 152 4.87 0.32 1.58
CA CYS A 152 5.09 -0.44 0.38
C CYS A 152 6.36 -1.27 0.49
N LEU A 153 6.47 -2.29 -0.35
CA LEU A 153 7.63 -3.15 -0.50
C LEU A 153 7.93 -3.26 -2.01
N PRO A 154 9.00 -2.62 -2.51
CA PRO A 154 9.48 -2.87 -3.87
C PRO A 154 9.83 -4.36 -4.06
N VAL A 155 9.51 -4.90 -5.24
CA VAL A 155 9.77 -6.31 -5.57
C VAL A 155 10.86 -6.37 -6.63
N LEU A 156 11.97 -7.01 -6.29
CA LEU A 156 13.12 -7.20 -7.18
C LEU A 156 13.17 -8.66 -7.65
N ASP A 157 13.59 -8.90 -8.88
CA ASP A 157 13.94 -10.26 -9.30
C ASP A 157 15.34 -10.68 -8.82
N GLU A 158 15.73 -11.92 -9.12
CA GLU A 158 17.04 -12.47 -8.78
C GLU A 158 18.22 -11.68 -9.37
N LYS A 159 17.98 -10.92 -10.46
CA LYS A 159 18.96 -10.05 -11.12
C LYS A 159 18.92 -8.63 -10.57
N GLN A 160 18.26 -8.39 -9.44
CA GLN A 160 18.09 -7.08 -8.80
C GLN A 160 17.33 -6.05 -9.65
N ARG A 161 16.52 -6.52 -10.61
CA ARG A 161 15.68 -5.63 -11.42
C ARG A 161 14.36 -5.41 -10.72
N LEU A 162 13.90 -4.17 -10.69
CA LEU A 162 12.59 -3.81 -10.16
C LEU A 162 11.48 -4.37 -11.09
N VAL A 163 10.70 -5.32 -10.57
CA VAL A 163 9.64 -6.02 -11.35
C VAL A 163 8.23 -5.73 -10.85
N GLY A 164 8.10 -5.13 -9.67
CA GLY A 164 6.81 -4.75 -9.11
C GLY A 164 6.92 -3.97 -7.82
N ILE A 165 5.77 -3.62 -7.27
CA ILE A 165 5.65 -3.03 -5.93
C ILE A 165 4.42 -3.62 -5.24
N LEU A 166 4.56 -3.97 -3.97
CA LEU A 166 3.44 -4.30 -3.11
C LEU A 166 3.09 -3.10 -2.23
N THR A 167 1.82 -2.75 -2.12
CA THR A 167 1.31 -1.75 -1.17
C THR A 167 0.27 -2.36 -0.23
N ARG A 168 -0.06 -1.64 0.86
CA ARG A 168 -1.17 -2.04 1.74
C ARG A 168 -2.49 -2.22 0.98
N THR A 169 -2.72 -1.40 -0.03
CA THR A 169 -3.92 -1.50 -0.87
C THR A 169 -3.95 -2.79 -1.67
N ASP A 170 -2.81 -3.28 -2.13
CA ASP A 170 -2.73 -4.54 -2.88
C ASP A 170 -3.04 -5.74 -1.99
N VAL A 171 -2.53 -5.76 -0.76
CA VAL A 171 -2.89 -6.78 0.25
C VAL A 171 -4.38 -6.75 0.55
N LEU A 172 -4.96 -5.57 0.78
CA LEU A 172 -6.39 -5.42 1.02
C LEU A 172 -7.24 -5.85 -0.19
N ARG A 173 -6.83 -5.49 -1.41
CA ARG A 173 -7.48 -5.95 -2.65
C ARG A 173 -7.42 -7.46 -2.79
N ALA A 174 -6.28 -8.08 -2.45
CA ALA A 174 -6.14 -9.53 -2.50
C ALA A 174 -7.10 -10.23 -1.53
N ILE A 175 -7.32 -9.69 -0.32
CA ILE A 175 -8.31 -10.22 0.64
C ILE A 175 -9.73 -10.14 0.09
N VAL A 176 -10.07 -9.06 -0.62
CA VAL A 176 -11.42 -8.87 -1.20
C VAL A 176 -11.63 -9.74 -2.44
N ALA A 177 -10.62 -9.86 -3.30
CA ALA A 177 -10.72 -10.48 -4.61
C ALA A 177 -10.38 -11.98 -4.64
N GLN A 178 -9.51 -12.45 -3.74
CA GLN A 178 -9.04 -13.85 -3.69
C GLN A 178 -9.67 -14.55 -2.48
N ALA A 179 -9.93 -15.87 -2.56
CA ALA A 179 -10.43 -16.67 -1.42
C ALA A 179 -9.25 -16.86 -0.45
N PRO A 180 -9.49 -17.32 0.79
CA PRO A 180 -8.71 -16.89 1.95
C PRO A 180 -7.23 -16.91 1.64
N LEU A 181 -6.56 -15.77 1.85
CA LEU A 181 -5.11 -15.75 1.82
C LEU A 181 -4.64 -16.92 2.69
N GLU A 182 -3.72 -17.75 2.17
CA GLU A 182 -3.19 -18.91 2.90
C GLU A 182 -2.36 -18.42 4.09
N LEU A 183 -3.08 -18.05 5.13
CA LEU A 183 -2.62 -17.54 6.41
C LEU A 183 -2.65 -18.71 7.42
N TRP A 184 -2.12 -19.89 7.06
CA TRP A 184 -1.77 -20.97 8.01
C TRP A 184 -1.28 -20.41 9.35
N ILE A 185 -2.16 -20.35 10.35
CA ILE A 185 -1.81 -19.97 11.73
C ILE A 185 -1.11 -21.17 12.37
#